data_AF-A0A1M6ULM3-F1
#
_entry.id   AF-A0A1M6ULM3-F1
#
_cell.length_a   1.000
_cell.length_b   1.000
_cell.length_c   1.000
_cell.angle_alpha   90.00
_cell.angle_beta   90.00
_cell.angle_gamma   90.00
#
_symmetry.space_group_name_H-M   'P 1'
#
loop_
_entity.id
_entity.type
_entity.pdbx_description
1 polymer ?
#
loop_
_entity_poly.entity_id
_entity_poly.type
_entity_poly.pdbx_seq_one_letter_code
_entity_poly.pdbx_strand_id
1 'polypeptide(L)'
;MIKDYKSYYDEWLNHENAWNGYSAKEIFSELKASYELADQASSAISSSGLTGISSARITISNSKIPELEALREKLTLFCKKIHLDGEDIIDDVFNYGVMKALADIYALNPSDIKCNSMGTEYQLKSIMETVITDPALKADFSKKAGNLDKDKLTDSLKAGLLSAIGRYYDGKVSPYMKKTSGYDISNFNEDRDLIIEYYEYLNPADAKNMNHFLAALAKDGDKRYLEDIKNIKYMAYTAKEPYRFVFFKYVKELKIGNYDYHGKDSKGNENAQYYDSGSKKLYIRLHETNPNGVSDEGRDDPRGAYVTFFHEVGHAIDDMSLKDNKFLFFTTKVKNTSVDGAGVTVFESAENDVRENIKNSVNEYVEKKGYHLSNTNRNAVVKALMTPNFSGFPAKSTEKKVYDAIISAYTADFTANVTESTVYNGISDIYGGYTDNKLKGTYGHPDYYWIDSGGKFDGSQGEELFAHIFARYMTSNDEVIEVMKEYFPSTISNMEKFMNAQKGN
;
A
#
# COMPACT_ATOMS: atom_id res chain seq x y z
N MET A 1 25.14 5.31 -8.85
CA MET A 1 23.83 5.09 -9.50
C MET A 1 23.99 5.37 -10.98
N ILE A 2 23.88 4.34 -11.81
CA ILE A 2 23.93 4.47 -13.27
C ILE A 2 22.61 5.13 -13.67
N LYS A 3 22.64 6.37 -14.15
CA LYS A 3 21.44 7.19 -14.44
C LYS A 3 20.73 6.81 -15.73
N ASP A 4 21.29 5.88 -16.52
CA ASP A 4 20.86 5.59 -17.88
C ASP A 4 20.51 4.11 -18.10
N TYR A 5 20.03 3.40 -17.09
CA TYR A 5 19.51 2.04 -17.30
C TYR A 5 18.08 2.15 -17.84
N LYS A 6 17.93 2.19 -19.17
CA LYS A 6 16.65 1.79 -19.78
C LYS A 6 16.48 0.31 -19.51
N SER A 7 15.38 -0.08 -18.90
CA SER A 7 15.10 -1.50 -18.74
C SER A 7 14.94 -2.11 -20.14
N TYR A 8 15.29 -3.40 -20.29
CA TYR A 8 15.00 -4.12 -21.53
C TYR A 8 13.50 -4.07 -21.88
N TYR A 9 12.65 -3.91 -20.86
CA TYR A 9 11.22 -3.64 -21.00
C TYR A 9 10.92 -2.30 -21.68
N ASP A 10 11.59 -1.20 -21.32
CA ASP A 10 11.37 0.12 -21.95
C ASP A 10 11.79 0.13 -23.43
N GLU A 11 12.88 -0.54 -23.78
CA GLU A 11 13.28 -0.71 -25.18
C GLU A 11 12.32 -1.63 -25.95
N TRP A 12 11.81 -2.67 -25.29
CA TRP A 12 10.82 -3.57 -25.86
C TRP A 12 9.47 -2.88 -26.07
N LEU A 13 8.99 -2.08 -25.12
CA LEU A 13 7.76 -1.30 -25.24
C LEU A 13 7.88 -0.27 -26.36
N ASN A 14 9.04 0.35 -26.54
CA ASN A 14 9.30 1.22 -27.68
C ASN A 14 9.27 0.46 -29.01
N HIS A 15 9.83 -0.75 -29.07
CA HIS A 15 9.71 -1.61 -30.25
C HIS A 15 8.26 -2.04 -30.47
N GLU A 16 7.58 -2.59 -29.47
CA GLU A 16 6.16 -2.99 -29.54
C GLU A 16 5.31 -1.82 -30.01
N ASN A 17 5.52 -0.60 -29.49
CA ASN A 17 4.83 0.60 -29.95
C ASN A 17 5.20 1.01 -31.37
N ALA A 18 6.42 0.75 -31.85
CA ALA A 18 6.78 0.97 -33.26
C ALA A 18 6.14 -0.07 -34.21
N TRP A 19 5.93 -1.30 -33.73
CA TRP A 19 5.30 -2.39 -34.48
C TRP A 19 3.76 -2.35 -34.44
N ASN A 20 3.18 -1.98 -33.29
CA ASN A 20 1.74 -1.81 -33.08
C ASN A 20 1.25 -0.41 -33.48
N GLY A 21 2.16 0.57 -33.43
CA GLY A 21 1.88 1.95 -33.76
C GLY A 21 1.64 2.19 -35.26
N TYR A 22 1.16 3.39 -35.52
CA TYR A 22 0.74 3.88 -36.82
C TYR A 22 1.74 3.56 -37.95
N SER A 23 3.05 3.60 -37.71
CA SER A 23 4.07 3.42 -38.76
C SER A 23 4.02 2.10 -39.55
N ALA A 24 3.86 0.94 -38.89
CA ALA A 24 3.88 -0.34 -39.61
C ALA A 24 2.55 -0.62 -40.35
N LYS A 25 1.43 -0.20 -39.76
CA LYS A 25 0.10 -0.27 -40.39
C LYS A 25 -0.06 0.75 -41.51
N GLU A 26 0.53 1.94 -41.37
CA GLU A 26 0.58 2.97 -42.41
C GLU A 26 1.40 2.49 -43.60
N ILE A 27 2.58 1.90 -43.40
CA ILE A 27 3.36 1.31 -44.50
C ILE A 27 2.54 0.25 -45.27
N PHE A 28 1.76 -0.57 -44.57
CA PHE A 28 0.89 -1.53 -45.22
C PHE A 28 -0.25 -0.87 -46.01
N SER A 29 -0.89 0.13 -45.41
CA SER A 29 -1.96 0.92 -46.04
C SER A 29 -1.44 1.66 -47.27
N GLU A 30 -0.25 2.26 -47.19
CA GLU A 30 0.43 2.96 -48.28
C GLU A 30 0.86 2.00 -49.39
N LEU A 31 1.37 0.81 -49.04
CA LEU A 31 1.71 -0.23 -50.01
C LEU A 31 0.47 -0.70 -50.78
N LYS A 32 -0.65 -0.91 -50.09
CA LYS A 32 -1.92 -1.28 -50.69
C LYS A 32 -2.45 -0.17 -51.59
N ALA A 33 -2.46 1.08 -51.12
CA ALA A 33 -2.88 2.23 -51.91
C ALA A 33 -2.00 2.44 -53.16
N SER A 34 -0.68 2.26 -53.03
CA SER A 34 0.27 2.35 -54.14
C SER A 34 0.05 1.23 -55.16
N TYR A 35 -0.24 0.02 -54.70
CA TYR A 35 -0.59 -1.11 -55.57
C TYR A 35 -1.88 -0.82 -56.35
N GLU A 36 -2.94 -0.38 -55.67
CA GLU A 36 -4.24 -0.05 -56.27
C GLU A 36 -4.10 1.08 -57.31
N LEU A 37 -3.30 2.11 -57.02
CA LEU A 37 -3.03 3.20 -57.96
C LEU A 37 -2.25 2.72 -59.19
N ALA A 38 -1.24 1.86 -59.00
CA ALA A 38 -0.48 1.28 -60.09
C ALA A 38 -1.34 0.38 -60.99
N ASP A 39 -2.26 -0.39 -60.40
CA ASP A 39 -3.21 -1.26 -61.10
C ASP A 39 -4.21 -0.46 -61.95
N GLN A 40 -4.75 0.63 -61.37
CA GLN A 40 -5.59 1.58 -62.08
C GLN A 40 -4.85 2.25 -63.25
N ALA A 41 -3.62 2.71 -63.03
CA ALA A 41 -2.79 3.33 -64.07
C ALA A 41 -2.46 2.34 -65.21
N SER A 42 -2.09 1.09 -64.86
CA SER A 42 -1.81 0.04 -65.84
C SER A 42 -3.05 -0.30 -66.68
N SER A 43 -4.22 -0.37 -66.02
CA SER A 43 -5.52 -0.59 -66.68
C SER A 43 -5.88 0.57 -67.62
N ALA A 44 -5.71 1.82 -67.18
CA ALA A 44 -5.97 3.02 -67.97
C ALA A 44 -5.07 3.09 -69.22
N ILE A 45 -3.76 2.85 -69.07
CA ILE A 45 -2.80 2.81 -70.20
C ILE A 45 -3.22 1.73 -71.20
N SER A 46 -3.54 0.53 -70.71
CA SER A 46 -3.95 -0.60 -71.56
C SER A 46 -5.24 -0.30 -72.33
N SER A 47 -6.15 0.49 -71.74
CA SER A 47 -7.42 0.89 -72.38
C SER A 47 -7.32 2.10 -73.31
N SER A 48 -6.21 2.85 -73.28
CA SER A 48 -6.10 4.15 -73.95
C SER A 48 -5.95 4.10 -75.47
N GLY A 49 -5.62 2.94 -76.05
CA GLY A 49 -5.33 2.78 -77.48
C GLY A 49 -3.98 3.38 -77.93
N LEU A 50 -3.14 3.83 -76.99
CA LEU A 50 -1.78 4.32 -77.29
C LEU A 50 -0.91 3.18 -77.81
N THR A 51 -0.29 3.38 -78.97
CA THR A 51 0.65 2.42 -79.58
C THR A 51 2.10 2.78 -79.20
N GLY A 52 2.91 1.76 -78.90
CA GLY A 52 4.34 1.92 -78.57
C GLY A 52 4.68 2.00 -77.07
N ILE A 53 3.70 1.94 -76.17
CA ILE A 53 3.91 1.87 -74.72
C ILE A 53 3.53 0.46 -74.24
N SER A 54 4.49 -0.27 -73.68
CA SER A 54 4.22 -1.56 -73.00
C SER A 54 3.46 -1.31 -71.69
N SER A 55 2.48 -2.15 -71.37
CA SER A 55 1.73 -2.06 -70.10
C SER A 55 2.67 -2.06 -68.88
N ALA A 56 2.33 -1.26 -67.87
CA ALA A 56 3.08 -1.19 -66.63
C ALA A 56 3.01 -2.55 -65.92
N ARG A 57 4.17 -3.19 -65.72
CA ARG A 57 4.25 -4.53 -65.11
C ARG A 57 4.30 -4.42 -63.59
N ILE A 58 3.19 -4.71 -62.94
CA ILE A 58 3.13 -4.84 -61.48
C ILE A 58 3.66 -6.21 -61.12
N THR A 59 4.75 -6.25 -60.35
CA THR A 59 5.48 -7.50 -60.06
C THR A 59 5.04 -8.16 -58.76
N ILE A 60 4.42 -7.40 -57.86
CA ILE A 60 3.83 -7.88 -56.61
C ILE A 60 2.41 -8.35 -56.93
N SER A 61 1.97 -9.50 -56.44
CA SER A 61 0.56 -9.90 -56.57
C SER A 61 -0.25 -9.32 -55.41
N ASN A 62 -1.50 -8.92 -55.66
CA ASN A 62 -2.39 -8.42 -54.61
C ASN A 62 -2.52 -9.42 -53.44
N SER A 63 -2.49 -10.72 -53.72
CA SER A 63 -2.55 -11.79 -52.70
C SER A 63 -1.37 -11.77 -51.73
N LYS A 64 -0.18 -11.31 -52.18
CA LYS A 64 1.02 -11.25 -51.32
C LYS A 64 0.96 -10.13 -50.30
N ILE A 65 0.12 -9.12 -50.50
CA ILE A 65 -0.02 -8.01 -49.57
C ILE A 65 -0.66 -8.53 -48.26
N PRO A 66 -1.88 -9.12 -48.24
CA PRO A 66 -2.42 -9.74 -47.03
C PRO A 66 -1.53 -10.82 -46.39
N GLU A 67 -0.80 -11.60 -47.20
CA GLU A 67 0.16 -12.59 -46.68
C GLU A 67 1.29 -11.94 -45.86
N LEU A 68 1.80 -10.78 -46.29
CA LEU A 68 2.81 -10.03 -45.55
C LEU A 68 2.27 -9.48 -44.22
N GLU A 69 1.03 -9.00 -44.19
CA GLU A 69 0.40 -8.53 -42.95
C GLU A 69 0.19 -9.69 -41.96
N ALA A 70 -0.29 -10.84 -42.44
CA ALA A 70 -0.44 -12.03 -41.61
C ALA A 70 0.92 -12.54 -41.07
N LEU A 71 1.99 -12.44 -41.86
CA LEU A 71 3.35 -12.75 -41.41
C LEU A 71 3.84 -11.74 -40.36
N ARG A 72 3.57 -10.45 -40.53
CA ARG A 72 3.87 -9.41 -39.53
C ARG A 72 3.20 -9.72 -38.20
N GLU A 73 1.90 -10.00 -38.20
CA GLU A 73 1.13 -10.34 -37.00
C GLU A 73 1.69 -11.58 -36.30
N LYS A 74 2.02 -12.64 -37.06
CA LYS A 74 2.65 -13.85 -36.49
C LYS A 74 4.00 -13.55 -35.86
N LEU A 75 4.82 -12.70 -36.49
CA LEU A 75 6.12 -12.31 -35.94
C LEU A 75 5.94 -11.47 -34.66
N THR A 76 4.99 -10.54 -34.62
CA THR A 76 4.65 -9.78 -33.41
C THR A 76 4.23 -10.71 -32.28
N LEU A 77 3.35 -11.68 -32.53
CA LEU A 77 2.92 -12.66 -31.53
C LEU A 77 4.06 -13.54 -31.05
N PHE A 78 4.94 -13.98 -31.96
CA PHE A 78 6.11 -14.78 -31.62
C PHE A 78 7.10 -14.00 -30.73
N CYS A 79 7.42 -12.76 -31.09
CA CYS A 79 8.30 -11.89 -30.29
C CYS A 79 7.70 -11.60 -28.91
N LYS A 80 6.39 -11.37 -28.83
CA LYS A 80 5.68 -11.20 -27.56
C LYS A 80 5.76 -12.46 -26.71
N LYS A 81 5.56 -13.63 -27.31
CA LYS A 81 5.69 -14.90 -26.60
C LYS A 81 7.11 -15.14 -26.09
N ILE A 82 8.14 -14.93 -26.89
CA ILE A 82 9.53 -15.06 -26.43
C ILE A 82 9.83 -14.09 -25.29
N HIS A 83 9.30 -12.87 -25.34
CA HIS A 83 9.50 -11.91 -24.25
C HIS A 83 8.84 -12.37 -22.96
N LEU A 84 7.57 -12.79 -23.01
CA LEU A 84 6.85 -13.33 -21.86
C LEU A 84 7.53 -14.59 -21.32
N ASP A 85 7.85 -15.55 -22.19
CA ASP A 85 8.57 -16.77 -21.80
C ASP A 85 9.97 -16.41 -21.21
N GLY A 86 10.61 -15.35 -21.70
CA GLY A 86 11.89 -14.85 -21.20
C GLY A 86 11.79 -14.12 -19.86
N GLU A 87 10.74 -13.33 -19.66
CA GLU A 87 10.38 -12.70 -18.38
C GLU A 87 10.10 -13.79 -17.35
N ASP A 88 9.28 -14.79 -17.68
CA ASP A 88 8.99 -15.92 -16.80
C ASP A 88 10.26 -16.73 -16.46
N ILE A 89 11.15 -16.96 -17.43
CA ILE A 89 12.38 -17.74 -17.19
C ILE A 89 13.45 -16.93 -16.44
N ILE A 90 13.59 -15.64 -16.75
CA ILE A 90 14.64 -14.80 -16.19
C ILE A 90 14.19 -14.18 -14.88
N ASP A 91 12.98 -13.66 -14.77
CA ASP A 91 12.56 -12.90 -13.60
C ASP A 91 12.01 -13.77 -12.45
N ASP A 92 11.33 -14.91 -12.72
CA ASP A 92 10.87 -15.80 -11.65
C ASP A 92 12.00 -16.65 -11.06
N VAL A 93 12.84 -17.23 -11.93
CA VAL A 93 13.87 -18.19 -11.50
C VAL A 93 15.10 -17.49 -10.91
N PHE A 94 15.51 -16.31 -11.44
CA PHE A 94 16.68 -15.61 -10.91
C PHE A 94 16.43 -14.83 -9.63
N ASN A 95 15.16 -14.60 -9.26
CA ASN A 95 14.86 -13.96 -7.99
C ASN A 95 14.58 -15.01 -6.92
N TYR A 96 13.47 -15.74 -6.94
CA TYR A 96 13.17 -16.57 -5.78
C TYR A 96 14.05 -17.81 -5.67
N GLY A 97 14.24 -18.57 -6.75
CA GLY A 97 15.03 -19.81 -6.72
C GLY A 97 16.49 -19.54 -6.33
N VAL A 98 17.11 -18.52 -6.93
CA VAL A 98 18.47 -18.10 -6.59
C VAL A 98 18.54 -17.49 -5.19
N MET A 99 17.58 -16.66 -4.78
CA MET A 99 17.59 -16.09 -3.43
C MET A 99 17.39 -17.16 -2.36
N LYS A 100 16.47 -18.11 -2.57
CA LYS A 100 16.26 -19.27 -1.69
C LYS A 100 17.51 -20.12 -1.63
N ALA A 101 18.11 -20.45 -2.78
CA ALA A 101 19.37 -21.19 -2.82
C ALA A 101 20.51 -20.44 -2.11
N LEU A 102 20.64 -19.13 -2.32
CA LEU A 102 21.62 -18.30 -1.61
C LEU A 102 21.36 -18.33 -0.11
N ALA A 103 20.11 -18.12 0.30
CA ALA A 103 19.75 -18.10 1.70
C ALA A 103 19.94 -19.47 2.36
N ASP A 104 19.61 -20.56 1.67
CA ASP A 104 19.88 -21.95 2.08
C ASP A 104 21.38 -22.23 2.17
N ILE A 105 22.20 -21.69 1.27
CA ILE A 105 23.67 -21.77 1.34
C ILE A 105 24.19 -21.04 2.60
N TYR A 106 23.63 -19.88 2.95
CA TYR A 106 24.00 -19.17 4.19
C TYR A 106 23.39 -19.81 5.46
N ALA A 107 22.29 -20.54 5.34
CA ALA A 107 21.68 -21.30 6.43
C ALA A 107 22.34 -22.67 6.63
N LEU A 108 23.07 -23.18 5.63
CA LEU A 108 23.88 -24.37 5.69
C LEU A 108 25.06 -24.14 6.63
N ASN A 109 24.81 -24.42 7.90
CA ASN A 109 25.82 -24.49 8.93
C ASN A 109 26.49 -25.87 8.87
N PRO A 110 27.79 -25.98 8.50
CA PRO A 110 28.49 -27.27 8.45
C PRO A 110 28.41 -28.06 9.75
N SER A 111 28.25 -27.38 10.89
CA SER A 111 28.08 -27.99 12.20
C SER A 111 26.69 -28.60 12.46
N ASP A 112 25.69 -28.28 11.65
CA ASP A 112 24.32 -28.82 11.75
C ASP A 112 24.08 -30.00 10.80
N ILE A 113 25.02 -30.26 9.87
CA ILE A 113 24.92 -31.38 8.92
C ILE A 113 25.21 -32.69 9.64
N LYS A 114 24.16 -33.47 9.85
CA LYS A 114 24.22 -34.79 10.45
C LYS A 114 24.48 -35.86 9.38
N CYS A 115 25.44 -36.74 9.66
CA CYS A 115 25.78 -37.89 8.83
C CYS A 115 25.53 -39.16 9.64
N ASN A 116 24.87 -40.14 9.03
CA ASN A 116 24.70 -41.46 9.64
C ASN A 116 25.87 -42.36 9.22
N SER A 117 26.62 -42.86 10.19
CA SER A 117 27.65 -43.88 9.98
C SER A 117 27.38 -45.06 10.90
N MET A 118 27.10 -46.21 10.30
CA MET A 118 26.81 -47.47 11.01
C MET A 118 25.69 -47.34 12.06
N GLY A 119 24.63 -46.58 11.76
CA GLY A 119 23.50 -46.40 12.67
C GLY A 119 23.73 -45.38 13.78
N THR A 120 24.90 -44.74 13.83
CA THR A 120 25.19 -43.64 14.75
C THR A 120 25.24 -42.33 13.98
N GLU A 121 24.55 -41.31 14.51
CA GLU A 121 24.52 -39.98 13.92
C GLU A 121 25.70 -39.15 14.44
N TYR A 122 26.50 -38.60 13.52
CA TYR A 122 27.63 -37.72 13.82
C TYR A 122 27.46 -36.40 13.09
N GLN A 123 28.01 -35.32 13.63
CA GLN A 123 28.13 -34.07 12.88
C GLN A 123 29.22 -34.21 11.81
N LEU A 124 28.96 -33.74 10.60
CA LEU A 124 29.90 -33.77 9.46
C LEU A 124 31.25 -33.16 9.85
N LYS A 125 31.20 -32.01 10.55
CA LYS A 125 32.39 -31.35 11.07
C LYS A 125 33.23 -32.27 11.96
N SER A 126 32.61 -33.00 12.88
CA SER A 126 33.29 -33.95 13.77
C SER A 126 33.86 -35.15 13.03
N ILE A 127 33.16 -35.66 12.01
CA ILE A 127 33.71 -36.71 11.13
C ILE A 127 34.95 -36.19 10.41
N MET A 128 34.85 -35.02 9.77
CA MET A 128 35.94 -34.43 9.00
C MET A 128 37.16 -34.12 9.88
N GLU A 129 36.95 -33.56 11.07
CA GLU A 129 38.01 -33.41 12.07
C GLU A 129 38.60 -34.76 12.49
N THR A 130 37.82 -35.83 12.57
CA THR A 130 38.38 -37.15 12.91
C THR A 130 39.22 -37.74 11.77
N VAL A 131 38.77 -37.58 10.53
CA VAL A 131 39.41 -38.17 9.32
C VAL A 131 40.65 -37.39 8.89
N ILE A 132 40.69 -36.07 9.07
CA ILE A 132 41.86 -35.26 8.72
C ILE A 132 42.97 -35.50 9.76
N THR A 133 43.97 -36.29 9.37
CA THR A 133 45.09 -36.69 10.24
C THR A 133 46.19 -35.65 10.29
N ASP A 134 46.37 -34.85 9.24
CA ASP A 134 47.35 -33.77 9.21
C ASP A 134 46.92 -32.61 10.13
N PRO A 135 47.76 -32.20 11.11
CA PRO A 135 47.38 -31.16 12.07
C PRO A 135 47.12 -29.78 11.45
N ALA A 136 47.85 -29.41 10.40
CA ALA A 136 47.71 -28.10 9.75
C ALA A 136 46.42 -28.05 8.93
N LEU A 137 46.13 -29.11 8.16
CA LEU A 137 44.88 -29.22 7.40
C LEU A 137 43.66 -29.30 8.32
N LYS A 138 43.78 -30.01 9.45
CA LYS A 138 42.72 -30.07 10.47
C LYS A 138 42.42 -28.69 11.05
N ALA A 139 43.46 -27.94 11.41
CA ALA A 139 43.31 -26.59 11.95
C ALA A 139 42.71 -25.62 10.91
N ASP A 140 43.15 -25.69 9.65
CA ASP A 140 42.60 -24.88 8.56
C ASP A 140 41.13 -25.22 8.28
N PHE A 141 40.78 -26.51 8.22
CA PHE A 141 39.39 -26.97 8.09
C PHE A 141 38.52 -26.45 9.23
N SER A 142 38.93 -26.67 10.49
CA SER A 142 38.16 -26.27 11.67
C SER A 142 37.92 -24.76 11.69
N LYS A 143 38.93 -23.98 11.29
CA LYS A 143 38.83 -22.51 11.16
C LYS A 143 37.84 -22.12 10.06
N LYS A 144 37.95 -22.70 8.86
CA LYS A 144 37.05 -22.39 7.73
C LYS A 144 35.61 -22.82 7.99
N ALA A 145 35.40 -24.03 8.52
CA ALA A 145 34.09 -24.49 8.95
C ALA A 145 33.50 -23.57 10.02
N GLY A 146 34.28 -23.20 11.04
CA GLY A 146 33.85 -22.25 12.07
C GLY A 146 33.57 -20.83 11.56
N ASN A 147 34.16 -20.42 10.43
CA ASN A 147 33.82 -19.18 9.75
C ASN A 147 32.49 -19.31 8.98
N LEU A 148 32.26 -20.42 8.28
CA LEU A 148 31.00 -20.73 7.60
C LEU A 148 29.84 -20.82 8.59
N ASP A 149 30.03 -21.45 9.76
CA ASP A 149 29.03 -21.54 10.84
C ASP A 149 28.57 -20.14 11.34
N LYS A 150 29.37 -19.10 11.08
CA LYS A 150 29.11 -17.71 11.50
C LYS A 150 28.76 -16.81 10.33
N ASP A 151 28.86 -17.32 9.11
CA ASP A 151 28.57 -16.53 7.92
C ASP A 151 27.08 -16.26 7.86
N LYS A 152 26.72 -15.02 7.57
CA LYS A 152 25.34 -14.57 7.54
C LYS A 152 25.19 -13.62 6.37
N LEU A 153 24.04 -13.71 5.71
CA LEU A 153 23.58 -12.69 4.78
C LEU A 153 23.74 -11.31 5.43
N THR A 154 24.51 -10.44 4.78
CA THR A 154 24.69 -9.06 5.23
C THR A 154 23.36 -8.31 5.18
N ASP A 155 23.15 -7.34 6.06
CA ASP A 155 21.91 -6.54 6.07
C ASP A 155 21.70 -5.81 4.74
N SER A 156 22.77 -5.38 4.08
CA SER A 156 22.70 -4.77 2.75
C SER A 156 22.23 -5.75 1.68
N LEU A 157 22.67 -7.02 1.73
CA LEU A 157 22.20 -8.03 0.79
C LEU A 157 20.73 -8.35 1.08
N LYS A 158 20.34 -8.60 2.33
CA LYS A 158 18.92 -8.81 2.72
C LYS A 158 18.03 -7.65 2.26
N ALA A 159 18.44 -6.41 2.52
CA ALA A 159 17.71 -5.22 2.10
C ALA A 159 17.64 -5.11 0.56
N GLY A 160 18.72 -5.43 -0.15
CA GLY A 160 18.76 -5.46 -1.61
C GLY A 160 17.80 -6.49 -2.20
N LEU A 161 17.74 -7.68 -1.60
CA LEU A 161 16.82 -8.75 -2.00
C LEU A 161 15.36 -8.39 -1.70
N LEU A 162 15.05 -7.90 -0.48
CA LEU A 162 13.71 -7.41 -0.12
C LEU A 162 13.28 -6.23 -0.99
N SER A 163 14.22 -5.35 -1.37
CA SER A 163 13.95 -4.21 -2.24
C SER A 163 13.72 -4.64 -3.70
N ALA A 164 14.39 -5.69 -4.18
CA ALA A 164 14.13 -6.25 -5.50
C ALA A 164 12.72 -6.82 -5.61
N ILE A 165 12.28 -7.56 -4.59
CA ILE A 165 10.88 -8.02 -4.46
C ILE A 165 9.95 -6.82 -4.39
N GLY A 166 10.21 -5.88 -3.47
CA GLY A 166 9.42 -4.67 -3.32
C GLY A 166 9.23 -3.95 -4.66
N ARG A 167 10.29 -3.76 -5.45
CA ARG A 167 10.23 -3.13 -6.78
C ARG A 167 9.47 -3.91 -7.84
N TYR A 168 9.53 -5.24 -7.83
CA TYR A 168 8.76 -6.08 -8.76
C TYR A 168 7.25 -5.92 -8.52
N TYR A 169 6.85 -5.68 -7.28
CA TYR A 169 5.45 -5.54 -6.89
C TYR A 169 4.99 -4.10 -6.65
N ASP A 170 5.90 -3.12 -6.52
CA ASP A 170 5.59 -1.68 -6.40
C ASP A 170 4.88 -1.22 -7.68
N GLY A 171 3.60 -0.89 -7.56
CA GLY A 171 2.72 -0.52 -8.68
C GLY A 171 1.68 -1.59 -9.08
N LYS A 172 1.83 -2.85 -8.66
CA LYS A 172 0.87 -3.94 -8.94
C LYS A 172 -0.04 -4.29 -7.75
N VAL A 173 0.32 -3.88 -6.53
CA VAL A 173 -0.46 -4.19 -5.29
C VAL A 173 -1.76 -3.38 -5.20
N SER A 174 -1.72 -2.08 -5.51
CA SER A 174 -2.86 -1.16 -5.33
C SER A 174 -4.06 -1.47 -6.27
N PRO A 175 -3.87 -1.84 -7.56
CA PRO A 175 -4.99 -2.17 -8.44
C PRO A 175 -5.74 -3.47 -8.05
N TYR A 176 -5.06 -4.46 -7.48
CA TYR A 176 -5.65 -5.77 -7.15
C TYR A 176 -6.70 -5.70 -6.04
N MET A 177 -6.44 -4.91 -4.99
CA MET A 177 -7.40 -4.66 -3.90
C MET A 177 -8.55 -3.74 -4.35
N LYS A 178 -8.36 -3.01 -5.47
CA LYS A 178 -9.35 -2.11 -6.07
C LYS A 178 -10.29 -2.80 -7.05
N LYS A 179 -10.46 -4.13 -7.05
CA LYS A 179 -11.45 -4.84 -7.92
C LYS A 179 -11.50 -4.30 -9.37
N THR A 180 -10.37 -3.86 -9.93
CA THR A 180 -10.33 -3.32 -11.29
C THR A 180 -10.33 -4.49 -12.25
N SER A 181 -11.39 -4.60 -13.06
CA SER A 181 -11.59 -5.65 -14.04
C SER A 181 -10.45 -5.67 -15.06
N GLY A 182 -9.49 -6.59 -14.91
CA GLY A 182 -8.40 -6.73 -15.88
C GLY A 182 -7.18 -7.51 -15.41
N TYR A 183 -7.04 -7.79 -14.11
CA TYR A 183 -5.90 -8.54 -13.58
C TYR A 183 -6.25 -10.02 -13.38
N ASP A 184 -5.38 -10.93 -13.85
CA ASP A 184 -5.53 -12.36 -13.58
C ASP A 184 -5.17 -12.65 -12.11
N ILE A 185 -6.12 -13.21 -11.37
CA ILE A 185 -6.03 -13.42 -9.92
C ILE A 185 -5.18 -14.66 -9.59
N SER A 186 -5.03 -15.62 -10.51
CA SER A 186 -4.29 -16.86 -10.22
C SER A 186 -2.81 -16.61 -9.96
N ASN A 187 -2.17 -15.79 -10.79
CA ASN A 187 -0.73 -15.50 -10.67
C ASN A 187 -0.44 -14.69 -9.40
N PHE A 188 -1.36 -13.81 -8.97
CA PHE A 188 -1.21 -13.05 -7.74
C PHE A 188 -1.18 -13.92 -6.48
N ASN A 189 -1.98 -15.00 -6.42
CA ASN A 189 -1.99 -15.86 -5.24
C ASN A 189 -0.65 -16.59 -5.07
N GLU A 190 -0.06 -17.04 -6.17
CA GLU A 190 1.27 -17.66 -6.18
C GLU A 190 2.35 -16.65 -5.79
N ASP A 191 2.33 -15.45 -6.39
CA ASP A 191 3.22 -14.34 -6.06
C ASP A 191 3.14 -13.94 -4.58
N ARG A 192 1.93 -13.77 -4.05
CA ARG A 192 1.68 -13.40 -2.66
C ARG A 192 2.26 -14.44 -1.72
N ASP A 193 1.94 -15.70 -1.95
CA ASP A 193 2.39 -16.81 -1.11
C ASP A 193 3.93 -16.92 -1.15
N LEU A 194 4.54 -16.65 -2.31
CA LEU A 194 5.99 -16.60 -2.49
C LEU A 194 6.65 -15.47 -1.67
N ILE A 195 6.08 -14.26 -1.70
CA ILE A 195 6.58 -13.14 -0.90
C ILE A 195 6.49 -13.44 0.59
N ILE A 196 5.37 -14.03 1.03
CA ILE A 196 5.17 -14.42 2.43
C ILE A 196 6.24 -15.42 2.84
N GLU A 197 6.40 -16.51 2.10
CA GLU A 197 7.42 -17.53 2.39
C GLU A 197 8.81 -16.90 2.46
N TYR A 198 9.12 -16.04 1.50
CA TYR A 198 10.42 -15.39 1.40
C TYR A 198 10.71 -14.44 2.58
N TYR A 199 9.77 -13.56 2.89
CA TYR A 199 9.94 -12.63 4.01
C TYR A 199 10.09 -13.38 5.33
N GLU A 200 9.27 -14.42 5.54
CA GLU A 200 9.33 -15.25 6.75
C GLU A 200 10.65 -16.01 6.88
N TYR A 201 11.20 -16.46 5.75
CA TYR A 201 12.52 -17.08 5.71
C TYR A 201 13.63 -16.11 6.12
N LEU A 202 13.63 -14.90 5.57
CA LEU A 202 14.67 -13.90 5.88
C LEU A 202 14.53 -13.29 7.29
N ASN A 203 13.29 -13.20 7.79
CA ASN A 203 12.93 -12.55 9.04
C ASN A 203 12.16 -13.51 9.96
N PRO A 204 12.80 -14.60 10.44
CA PRO A 204 12.11 -15.65 11.21
C PRO A 204 11.56 -15.14 12.55
N ALA A 205 12.14 -14.08 13.11
CA ALA A 205 11.60 -13.43 14.30
C ALA A 205 10.26 -12.73 14.04
N ASP A 206 10.17 -11.99 12.93
CA ASP A 206 8.96 -11.28 12.51
C ASP A 206 7.87 -12.29 12.12
N ALA A 207 8.23 -13.35 11.39
CA ALA A 207 7.35 -14.46 11.07
C ALA A 207 6.77 -15.10 12.34
N LYS A 208 7.61 -15.37 13.34
CA LYS A 208 7.18 -15.93 14.63
C LYS A 208 6.20 -15.00 15.35
N ASN A 209 6.50 -13.70 15.39
CA ASN A 209 5.63 -12.71 16.03
C ASN A 209 4.28 -12.59 15.31
N MET A 210 4.29 -12.57 13.98
CA MET A 210 3.08 -12.52 13.15
C MET A 210 2.22 -13.78 13.31
N ASN A 211 2.85 -14.96 13.28
CA ASN A 211 2.18 -16.23 13.52
C ASN A 211 1.60 -16.32 14.95
N HIS A 212 2.28 -15.75 15.95
CA HIS A 212 1.75 -15.66 17.30
C HIS A 212 0.51 -14.77 17.37
N PHE A 213 0.59 -13.59 16.74
CA PHE A 213 -0.49 -12.61 16.70
C PHE A 213 -1.76 -13.18 16.04
N LEU A 214 -1.61 -13.80 14.85
CA LEU A 214 -2.70 -14.35 14.05
C LEU A 214 -3.10 -15.79 14.44
N ALA A 215 -2.53 -16.34 15.52
CA ALA A 215 -2.72 -17.74 15.89
C ALA A 215 -4.19 -18.13 16.16
N ALA A 216 -5.02 -17.19 16.61
CA ALA A 216 -6.44 -17.44 16.85
C ALA A 216 -7.18 -17.74 15.54
N LEU A 217 -6.96 -16.91 14.51
CA LEU A 217 -7.51 -17.11 13.16
C LEU A 217 -6.99 -18.42 12.53
N ALA A 218 -5.71 -18.72 12.69
CA ALA A 218 -5.09 -19.90 12.09
C ALA A 218 -5.60 -21.24 12.68
N LYS A 219 -6.10 -21.20 13.92
CA LYS A 219 -6.70 -22.36 14.60
C LYS A 219 -8.18 -22.51 14.31
N ASP A 220 -8.79 -21.51 13.69
CA ASP A 220 -10.18 -21.59 13.28
C ASP A 220 -10.32 -22.71 12.25
N GLY A 221 -11.34 -23.56 12.42
CA GLY A 221 -11.59 -24.68 11.52
C GLY A 221 -12.10 -24.23 10.15
N ASP A 222 -12.52 -22.96 10.02
CA ASP A 222 -12.95 -22.36 8.78
C ASP A 222 -11.75 -21.89 7.94
N LYS A 223 -11.68 -22.41 6.72
CA LYS A 223 -10.62 -22.07 5.77
C LYS A 223 -10.71 -20.63 5.27
N ARG A 224 -11.83 -19.92 5.48
CA ARG A 224 -11.98 -18.53 5.04
C ARG A 224 -10.90 -17.60 5.61
N TYR A 225 -10.57 -17.76 6.89
CA TYR A 225 -9.56 -16.93 7.56
C TYR A 225 -8.12 -17.22 7.12
N LEU A 226 -7.85 -18.36 6.47
CA LEU A 226 -6.52 -18.65 5.93
C LEU A 226 -6.13 -17.65 4.85
N GLU A 227 -7.11 -17.19 4.07
CA GLU A 227 -6.89 -16.19 3.04
C GLU A 227 -6.66 -14.80 3.65
N ASP A 228 -7.40 -14.44 4.70
CA ASP A 228 -7.15 -13.18 5.43
C ASP A 228 -5.78 -13.15 6.08
N ILE A 229 -5.35 -14.25 6.69
CA ILE A 229 -4.01 -14.38 7.27
C ILE A 229 -2.95 -14.09 6.21
N LYS A 230 -3.10 -14.66 5.02
CA LYS A 230 -2.15 -14.43 3.91
C LYS A 230 -2.18 -12.98 3.46
N ASN A 231 -3.35 -12.38 3.29
CA ASN A 231 -3.47 -10.97 2.87
C ASN A 231 -2.88 -10.01 3.92
N ILE A 232 -3.18 -10.21 5.20
CA ILE A 232 -2.65 -9.39 6.30
C ILE A 232 -1.12 -9.55 6.39
N LYS A 233 -0.59 -10.77 6.29
CA LYS A 233 0.85 -11.03 6.23
C LYS A 233 1.50 -10.29 5.06
N TYR A 234 0.94 -10.46 3.87
CA TYR A 234 1.45 -9.80 2.68
C TYR A 234 1.50 -8.29 2.84
N MET A 235 0.41 -7.64 3.30
CA MET A 235 0.39 -6.20 3.54
C MET A 235 1.44 -5.78 4.56
N ALA A 236 1.55 -6.48 5.69
CA ALA A 236 2.54 -6.16 6.73
C ALA A 236 3.98 -6.35 6.25
N TYR A 237 4.27 -7.41 5.49
CA TYR A 237 5.62 -7.71 4.98
C TYR A 237 6.04 -6.78 3.85
N THR A 238 5.09 -6.28 3.06
CA THR A 238 5.35 -5.35 1.95
C THR A 238 5.17 -3.88 2.30
N ALA A 239 4.65 -3.56 3.50
CA ALA A 239 4.50 -2.19 3.97
C ALA A 239 5.81 -1.41 3.90
N LYS A 240 5.71 -0.13 3.50
CA LYS A 240 6.85 0.77 3.35
C LYS A 240 7.47 1.07 4.73
N GLU A 241 8.79 1.14 4.78
CA GLU A 241 9.47 1.69 5.96
C GLU A 241 9.12 3.17 6.12
N PRO A 242 9.05 3.71 7.35
CA PRO A 242 9.34 3.07 8.65
C PRO A 242 8.17 2.30 9.30
N TYR A 243 6.99 2.27 8.68
CA TYR A 243 5.77 1.73 9.29
C TYR A 243 5.85 0.23 9.55
N ARG A 244 6.47 -0.54 8.64
CA ARG A 244 6.73 -1.97 8.82
C ARG A 244 7.59 -2.25 10.06
N PHE A 245 8.70 -1.53 10.23
CA PHE A 245 9.54 -1.68 11.42
C PHE A 245 8.74 -1.45 12.71
N VAL A 246 7.95 -0.37 12.75
CA VAL A 246 7.11 -0.05 13.90
C VAL A 246 6.05 -1.12 14.17
N PHE A 247 5.41 -1.64 13.12
CA PHE A 247 4.48 -2.77 13.24
C PHE A 247 5.15 -3.96 13.93
N PHE A 248 6.29 -4.44 13.41
CA PHE A 248 6.96 -5.63 13.96
C PHE A 248 7.57 -5.43 15.36
N LYS A 249 7.90 -4.18 15.71
CA LYS A 249 8.35 -3.83 17.07
C LYS A 249 7.30 -4.19 18.13
N TYR A 250 6.01 -3.95 17.85
CA TYR A 250 4.93 -4.08 18.83
C TYR A 250 4.00 -5.28 18.59
N VAL A 251 3.92 -5.82 17.37
CA VAL A 251 3.01 -6.96 17.04
C VAL A 251 3.24 -8.19 17.94
N LYS A 252 4.46 -8.38 18.45
CA LYS A 252 4.81 -9.46 19.39
C LYS A 252 4.01 -9.44 20.70
N GLU A 253 3.44 -8.29 21.07
CA GLU A 253 2.66 -8.11 22.29
C GLU A 253 1.14 -8.17 22.04
N LEU A 254 0.74 -8.12 20.77
CA LEU A 254 -0.64 -8.10 20.31
C LEU A 254 -1.22 -9.51 20.18
N LYS A 255 -2.52 -9.62 20.41
CA LYS A 255 -3.29 -10.85 20.21
C LYS A 255 -4.61 -10.54 19.55
N ILE A 256 -5.12 -11.48 18.75
CA ILE A 256 -6.52 -11.46 18.34
C ILE A 256 -7.39 -11.96 19.50
N GLY A 257 -8.40 -11.17 19.86
CA GLY A 257 -9.47 -11.50 20.79
C GLY A 257 -10.55 -12.31 20.08
N ASN A 258 -11.75 -11.73 19.95
CA ASN A 258 -12.81 -12.31 19.12
C ASN A 258 -12.69 -11.77 17.68
N TYR A 259 -12.67 -12.66 16.70
CA TYR A 259 -12.57 -12.35 15.27
C TYR A 259 -13.89 -12.54 14.49
N ASP A 260 -14.95 -12.93 15.22
CA ASP A 260 -16.35 -12.92 14.83
C ASP A 260 -17.13 -12.09 15.86
N TYR A 261 -16.61 -10.88 16.10
CA TYR A 261 -17.12 -10.03 17.16
C TYR A 261 -18.46 -9.41 16.76
N HIS A 262 -19.54 -9.83 17.41
CA HIS A 262 -20.91 -9.28 17.29
C HIS A 262 -21.40 -8.65 18.60
N GLY A 263 -20.53 -7.95 19.33
CA GLY A 263 -20.94 -7.20 20.51
C GLY A 263 -22.02 -6.18 20.14
N LYS A 264 -22.96 -5.88 21.04
CA LYS A 264 -23.97 -4.85 20.83
C LYS A 264 -23.79 -3.69 21.80
N ASP A 265 -24.02 -2.47 21.35
CA ASP A 265 -24.04 -1.28 22.17
C ASP A 265 -25.30 -1.25 23.07
N SER A 266 -25.38 -0.25 23.95
CA SER A 266 -26.54 -0.06 24.84
C SER A 266 -27.88 0.18 24.11
N LYS A 267 -27.84 0.44 22.80
CA LYS A 267 -28.99 0.67 21.92
C LYS A 267 -29.31 -0.55 21.05
N GLY A 268 -28.52 -1.64 21.17
CA GLY A 268 -28.69 -2.87 20.41
C GLY A 268 -28.05 -2.87 19.02
N ASN A 269 -27.29 -1.82 18.66
CA ASN A 269 -26.50 -1.78 17.43
C ASN A 269 -25.25 -2.63 17.58
N GLU A 270 -24.76 -3.22 16.51
CA GLU A 270 -23.50 -3.95 16.58
C GLU A 270 -22.31 -2.99 16.79
N ASN A 271 -21.37 -3.42 17.63
CA ASN A 271 -20.14 -2.70 17.92
C ASN A 271 -19.15 -2.93 16.78
N ALA A 272 -18.49 -1.85 16.37
CA ALA A 272 -17.39 -1.90 15.42
C ALA A 272 -16.20 -2.73 15.95
N GLN A 273 -15.26 -3.02 15.05
CA GLN A 273 -13.94 -3.50 15.43
C GLN A 273 -13.30 -2.54 16.43
N TYR A 274 -12.52 -3.05 17.38
CA TYR A 274 -11.83 -2.20 18.35
C TYR A 274 -10.59 -2.88 18.95
N TYR A 275 -9.66 -2.05 19.41
CA TYR A 275 -8.57 -2.45 20.29
C TYR A 275 -8.91 -2.28 21.78
N ASP A 276 -8.65 -3.31 22.60
CA ASP A 276 -8.72 -3.23 24.06
C ASP A 276 -7.33 -3.10 24.68
N SER A 277 -7.01 -1.90 25.19
CA SER A 277 -5.74 -1.59 25.86
C SER A 277 -5.51 -2.41 27.14
N GLY A 278 -6.58 -2.80 27.84
CA GLY A 278 -6.49 -3.56 29.08
C GLY A 278 -5.94 -4.98 28.87
N SER A 279 -6.42 -5.66 27.82
CA SER A 279 -6.00 -7.02 27.50
C SER A 279 -5.02 -7.14 26.33
N LYS A 280 -4.71 -6.02 25.65
CA LYS A 280 -3.90 -5.94 24.42
C LYS A 280 -4.46 -6.82 23.30
N LYS A 281 -5.78 -6.82 23.15
CA LYS A 281 -6.48 -7.66 22.17
C LYS A 281 -7.16 -6.82 21.12
N LEU A 282 -7.10 -7.31 19.89
CA LEU A 282 -7.87 -6.80 18.77
C LEU A 282 -9.14 -7.63 18.60
N TYR A 283 -10.28 -6.95 18.67
CA TYR A 283 -11.59 -7.53 18.41
C TYR A 283 -11.98 -7.11 17.01
N ILE A 284 -11.99 -8.08 16.09
CA ILE A 284 -12.08 -7.81 14.65
C ILE A 284 -13.29 -8.51 14.04
N ARG A 285 -13.63 -8.02 12.85
CA ARG A 285 -14.71 -8.53 12.02
C ARG A 285 -14.20 -8.53 10.59
N LEU A 286 -14.03 -9.72 10.00
CA LEU A 286 -13.45 -9.84 8.64
C LEU A 286 -14.47 -10.30 7.60
N HIS A 287 -15.60 -10.87 8.05
CA HIS A 287 -16.63 -11.44 7.20
C HIS A 287 -18.01 -11.12 7.78
N GLU A 288 -18.42 -9.86 7.68
CA GLU A 288 -19.80 -9.51 7.96
C GLU A 288 -20.42 -8.82 6.75
N THR A 289 -21.68 -9.17 6.55
CA THR A 289 -22.56 -8.53 5.61
C THR A 289 -23.40 -7.49 6.36
N ASN A 290 -23.29 -6.23 5.99
CA ASN A 290 -24.12 -5.17 6.56
C ASN A 290 -25.63 -5.44 6.34
N PRO A 291 -26.54 -4.68 7.00
CA PRO A 291 -27.98 -4.90 6.89
C PRO A 291 -28.56 -4.86 5.46
N ASN A 292 -27.80 -4.36 4.49
CA ASN A 292 -28.18 -4.31 3.08
C ASN A 292 -27.68 -5.49 2.25
N GLY A 293 -27.05 -6.50 2.88
CA GLY A 293 -26.56 -7.67 2.15
C GLY A 293 -25.19 -7.47 1.50
N VAL A 294 -24.44 -6.42 1.85
CA VAL A 294 -23.12 -6.12 1.29
C VAL A 294 -22.01 -6.38 2.33
N SER A 295 -20.99 -7.14 1.94
CA SER A 295 -19.76 -7.30 2.74
C SER A 295 -19.01 -5.97 2.74
N ASP A 296 -18.74 -5.40 3.91
CA ASP A 296 -18.05 -4.11 4.08
C ASP A 296 -16.94 -4.16 5.13
N GLU A 297 -16.39 -5.35 5.36
CA GLU A 297 -15.35 -5.61 6.34
C GLU A 297 -14.20 -6.46 5.77
N GLY A 298 -13.06 -6.45 6.45
CA GLY A 298 -11.88 -7.22 6.05
C GLY A 298 -11.46 -6.91 4.61
N ARG A 299 -11.51 -7.91 3.73
CA ARG A 299 -11.17 -7.76 2.31
C ARG A 299 -12.09 -6.76 1.57
N ASP A 300 -13.37 -6.73 1.92
CA ASP A 300 -14.38 -5.95 1.20
C ASP A 300 -14.65 -4.59 1.84
N ASP A 301 -13.83 -4.19 2.82
CA ASP A 301 -13.93 -2.91 3.48
C ASP A 301 -13.95 -1.77 2.43
N PRO A 302 -15.03 -0.96 2.36
CA PRO A 302 -15.14 0.09 1.37
C PRO A 302 -14.01 1.09 1.52
N ARG A 303 -13.45 1.27 2.74
CA ARG A 303 -12.32 2.18 2.99
C ARG A 303 -11.00 1.67 2.39
N GLY A 304 -10.98 0.43 1.91
CA GLY A 304 -9.84 -0.31 1.40
C GLY A 304 -9.64 -1.59 2.21
N ALA A 305 -9.26 -2.67 1.53
CA ALA A 305 -9.07 -3.98 2.14
C ALA A 305 -8.18 -3.92 3.40
N TYR A 306 -8.69 -4.46 4.50
CA TYR A 306 -8.05 -4.56 5.82
C TYR A 306 -7.63 -3.21 6.44
N VAL A 307 -8.12 -2.08 5.93
CA VAL A 307 -7.82 -0.76 6.50
C VAL A 307 -8.27 -0.68 7.95
N THR A 308 -9.48 -1.11 8.25
CA THR A 308 -9.99 -1.11 9.64
C THR A 308 -9.15 -1.99 10.55
N PHE A 309 -8.71 -3.15 10.07
CA PHE A 309 -7.81 -4.02 10.83
C PHE A 309 -6.51 -3.30 11.20
N PHE A 310 -5.86 -2.63 10.24
CA PHE A 310 -4.63 -1.89 10.51
C PHE A 310 -4.85 -0.58 11.28
N HIS A 311 -6.04 0.00 11.20
CA HIS A 311 -6.44 1.15 12.03
C HIS A 311 -6.46 0.76 13.50
N GLU A 312 -7.10 -0.36 13.85
CA GLU A 312 -7.09 -0.88 15.22
C GLU A 312 -5.69 -1.28 15.70
N VAL A 313 -4.86 -1.83 14.80
CA VAL A 313 -3.43 -2.05 15.09
C VAL A 313 -2.72 -0.73 15.40
N GLY A 314 -3.09 0.37 14.73
CA GLY A 314 -2.61 1.72 15.01
C GLY A 314 -2.88 2.13 16.45
N HIS A 315 -4.11 2.02 16.92
CA HIS A 315 -4.45 2.27 18.33
C HIS A 315 -3.64 1.39 19.29
N ALA A 316 -3.43 0.12 18.93
CA ALA A 316 -2.64 -0.78 19.75
C ALA A 316 -1.17 -0.37 19.86
N ILE A 317 -0.56 0.04 18.74
CA ILE A 317 0.81 0.55 18.72
C ILE A 317 0.89 1.82 19.57
N ASP A 318 -0.09 2.72 19.45
CA ASP A 318 -0.17 3.94 20.22
C ASP A 318 -0.15 3.67 21.72
N ASP A 319 -1.08 2.84 22.23
CA ASP A 319 -1.15 2.46 23.66
C ASP A 319 0.13 1.78 24.16
N MET A 320 0.61 0.75 23.44
CA MET A 320 1.76 -0.03 23.88
C MET A 320 3.04 0.79 23.90
N SER A 321 3.13 1.78 23.02
CA SER A 321 4.29 2.65 22.92
C SER A 321 4.47 3.57 24.12
N LEU A 322 3.39 3.88 24.85
CA LEU A 322 3.44 4.73 26.05
C LEU A 322 4.43 4.21 27.11
N LYS A 323 4.70 2.90 27.12
CA LYS A 323 5.65 2.26 28.04
C LYS A 323 7.11 2.37 27.61
N ASP A 324 7.36 2.64 26.32
CA ASP A 324 8.71 2.61 25.75
C ASP A 324 9.50 3.91 25.98
N ASN A 325 8.90 4.95 26.56
CA ASN A 325 9.52 6.28 26.85
C ASN A 325 10.24 6.96 25.65
N LYS A 326 10.19 6.35 24.46
CA LYS A 326 10.88 6.73 23.22
C LYS A 326 9.94 6.78 22.01
N PHE A 327 8.71 6.33 22.20
CA PHE A 327 7.70 6.24 21.17
C PHE A 327 6.41 6.76 21.81
N LEU A 328 6.01 7.96 21.43
CA LEU A 328 4.92 8.68 22.10
C LEU A 328 4.09 9.28 20.98
N PHE A 329 3.10 8.55 20.51
CA PHE A 329 2.05 9.09 19.66
C PHE A 329 0.85 9.35 20.63
N PHE A 330 0.71 10.63 20.99
CA PHE A 330 -0.34 11.59 20.62
C PHE A 330 -1.58 11.61 21.51
N THR A 331 -1.35 11.74 22.82
CA THR A 331 -2.38 12.20 23.75
C THR A 331 -1.93 13.48 24.45
N THR A 332 -2.88 14.35 24.80
CA THR A 332 -2.65 15.51 25.67
C THR A 332 -2.47 15.12 27.14
N LYS A 333 -2.64 13.82 27.46
CA LYS A 333 -2.81 13.29 28.82
C LYS A 333 -1.54 12.70 29.42
N VAL A 334 -0.45 12.56 28.67
CA VAL A 334 0.79 11.93 29.15
C VAL A 334 1.91 12.95 29.27
N LYS A 335 2.65 12.92 30.38
CA LYS A 335 3.76 13.82 30.72
C LYS A 335 4.92 13.83 29.70
N ASN A 336 4.89 12.92 28.72
CA ASN A 336 5.92 12.65 27.75
C ASN A 336 5.34 12.64 26.31
N THR A 337 4.53 13.58 25.84
CA THR A 337 4.07 13.54 24.44
C THR A 337 5.21 13.90 23.47
N SER A 338 5.35 13.20 22.33
CA SER A 338 6.36 13.59 21.32
C SER A 338 6.05 14.97 20.77
N VAL A 339 7.09 15.81 20.69
CA VAL A 339 7.03 17.15 20.12
C VAL A 339 8.11 17.32 19.06
N ASP A 340 7.81 18.12 18.04
CA ASP A 340 8.78 18.41 16.99
C ASP A 340 9.93 19.28 17.52
N GLY A 341 10.86 19.67 16.64
CA GLY A 341 11.98 20.54 17.03
C GLY A 341 11.56 21.91 17.58
N ALA A 342 10.31 22.32 17.38
CA ALA A 342 9.72 23.55 17.89
C ALA A 342 8.87 23.34 19.17
N GLY A 343 8.75 22.10 19.66
CA GLY A 343 7.94 21.79 20.83
C GLY A 343 6.45 21.56 20.54
N VAL A 344 6.06 21.35 19.27
CA VAL A 344 4.67 21.15 18.84
C VAL A 344 4.35 19.66 18.74
N THR A 345 3.26 19.24 19.38
CA THR A 345 2.73 17.86 19.28
C THR A 345 1.99 17.63 17.96
N VAL A 346 1.77 16.39 17.55
CA VAL A 346 0.92 16.10 16.38
C VAL A 346 -0.53 16.49 16.60
N PHE A 347 -1.04 16.39 17.83
CA PHE A 347 -2.36 16.93 18.16
C PHE A 347 -2.45 18.43 17.85
N GLU A 348 -1.48 19.22 18.31
CA GLU A 348 -1.44 20.67 18.04
C GLU A 348 -1.18 20.96 16.55
N SER A 349 -0.35 20.15 15.88
CA SER A 349 -0.10 20.26 14.44
C SER A 349 -1.39 20.04 13.65
N ALA A 350 -2.16 19.01 14.01
CA ALA A 350 -3.42 18.67 13.35
C ALA A 350 -4.49 19.73 13.62
N GLU A 351 -4.58 20.22 14.86
CA GLU A 351 -5.46 21.33 15.20
C GLU A 351 -5.16 22.57 14.34
N ASN A 352 -3.87 22.87 14.13
CA ASN A 352 -3.44 23.99 13.30
C ASN A 352 -3.76 23.79 11.82
N ASP A 353 -3.51 22.59 11.27
CA ASP A 353 -3.86 22.25 9.89
C ASP A 353 -5.38 22.41 9.65
N VAL A 354 -6.21 21.85 10.54
CA VAL A 354 -7.67 21.99 10.49
C VAL A 354 -8.10 23.45 10.58
N ARG A 355 -7.52 24.21 11.53
CA ARG A 355 -7.84 25.62 11.73
C ARG A 355 -7.54 26.46 10.49
N GLU A 356 -6.36 26.29 9.90
CA GLU A 356 -5.96 27.05 8.72
C GLU A 356 -6.78 26.67 7.49
N ASN A 357 -7.13 25.39 7.32
CA ASN A 357 -8.02 24.96 6.25
C ASN A 357 -9.42 25.57 6.39
N ILE A 358 -10.03 25.53 7.58
CA ILE A 358 -11.32 26.17 7.84
C ILE A 358 -11.25 27.67 7.57
N LYS A 359 -10.19 28.33 8.03
CA LYS A 359 -9.96 29.76 7.83
C LYS A 359 -9.84 30.13 6.35
N ASN A 360 -9.13 29.32 5.56
CA ASN A 360 -9.02 29.48 4.12
C ASN A 360 -10.39 29.36 3.45
N SER A 361 -11.16 28.30 3.76
CA SER A 361 -12.52 28.12 3.23
C SER A 361 -13.45 29.28 3.62
N VAL A 362 -13.37 29.79 4.85
CA VAL A 362 -14.11 30.98 5.31
C VAL A 362 -13.75 32.21 4.48
N ASN A 363 -12.45 32.46 4.28
CA ASN A 363 -11.98 33.61 3.49
C ASN A 363 -12.49 33.54 2.05
N GLU A 364 -12.30 32.40 1.39
CA GLU A 364 -12.73 32.17 0.01
C GLU A 364 -14.25 32.34 -0.15
N TYR A 365 -15.05 31.79 0.76
CA TYR A 365 -16.49 31.92 0.71
C TYR A 365 -16.94 33.38 0.86
N VAL A 366 -16.37 34.10 1.84
CA VAL A 366 -16.68 35.51 2.09
C VAL A 366 -16.33 36.38 0.89
N GLU A 367 -15.18 36.13 0.25
CA GLU A 367 -14.73 36.82 -0.96
C GLU A 367 -15.63 36.53 -2.15
N LYS A 368 -15.94 35.25 -2.40
CA LYS A 368 -16.83 34.81 -3.48
C LYS A 368 -18.24 35.40 -3.38
N LYS A 369 -18.74 35.64 -2.17
CA LYS A 369 -20.06 36.26 -1.94
C LYS A 369 -20.05 37.79 -1.92
N GLY A 370 -18.88 38.41 -2.05
CA GLY A 370 -18.74 39.87 -2.02
C GLY A 370 -19.08 40.49 -0.66
N TYR A 371 -18.96 39.73 0.43
CA TYR A 371 -19.13 40.29 1.76
C TYR A 371 -17.95 41.21 2.10
N HIS A 372 -18.24 42.46 2.44
CA HIS A 372 -17.19 43.42 2.81
C HIS A 372 -16.41 42.96 4.05
N LEU A 373 -15.08 43.07 4.00
CA LEU A 373 -14.14 42.72 5.07
C LEU A 373 -14.51 43.32 6.45
N SER A 374 -15.15 44.50 6.48
CA SER A 374 -15.56 45.19 7.70
C SER A 374 -16.79 44.61 8.39
N ASN A 375 -17.58 43.76 7.70
CA ASN A 375 -18.93 43.39 8.13
C ASN A 375 -19.08 41.92 8.54
N THR A 376 -18.01 41.13 8.47
CA THR A 376 -18.01 39.71 8.86
C THR A 376 -16.83 39.43 9.77
N ASN A 377 -17.11 39.01 11.00
CA ASN A 377 -16.05 38.56 11.90
C ASN A 377 -15.60 37.12 11.54
N ARG A 378 -14.73 37.01 10.53
CA ARG A 378 -14.21 35.72 10.03
C ARG A 378 -13.59 34.87 11.14
N ASN A 379 -12.80 35.49 12.01
CA ASN A 379 -12.16 34.82 13.15
C ASN A 379 -13.20 34.26 14.14
N ALA A 380 -14.32 34.95 14.35
CA ALA A 380 -15.39 34.43 15.18
C ALA A 380 -16.01 33.17 14.56
N VAL A 381 -16.18 33.10 13.23
CA VAL A 381 -16.69 31.90 12.54
C VAL A 381 -15.73 30.72 12.67
N VAL A 382 -14.43 30.92 12.42
CA VAL A 382 -13.41 29.87 12.60
C VAL A 382 -13.40 29.38 14.05
N LYS A 383 -13.37 30.30 15.02
CA LYS A 383 -13.42 29.95 16.45
C LYS A 383 -14.68 29.18 16.80
N ALA A 384 -15.84 29.59 16.29
CA ALA A 384 -17.12 28.94 16.54
C ALA A 384 -17.14 27.49 16.01
N LEU A 385 -16.58 27.24 14.84
CA LEU A 385 -16.49 25.88 14.27
C LEU A 385 -15.59 24.96 15.12
N MET A 386 -14.53 25.50 15.72
CA MET A 386 -13.60 24.73 16.55
C MET A 386 -13.93 24.74 18.05
N THR A 387 -15.03 25.40 18.46
CA THR A 387 -15.43 25.45 19.87
C THR A 387 -16.45 24.35 20.16
N PRO A 388 -16.14 23.40 21.06
CA PRO A 388 -17.11 22.43 21.56
C PRO A 388 -18.39 23.10 22.07
N ASN A 389 -19.55 22.50 21.78
CA ASN A 389 -20.85 22.97 22.27
C ASN A 389 -21.17 24.45 21.96
N PHE A 390 -20.64 25.00 20.86
CA PHE A 390 -20.94 26.37 20.46
C PHE A 390 -22.45 26.57 20.24
N SER A 391 -23.04 27.57 20.91
CA SER A 391 -24.48 27.84 20.93
C SER A 391 -25.06 28.42 19.63
N GLY A 392 -24.24 28.58 18.59
CA GLY A 392 -24.63 29.17 17.32
C GLY A 392 -24.56 30.70 17.30
N PHE A 393 -24.60 31.25 16.09
CA PHE A 393 -24.70 32.69 15.85
C PHE A 393 -26.18 33.15 15.79
N PRO A 394 -26.47 34.45 15.99
CA PRO A 394 -27.80 35.00 15.76
C PRO A 394 -28.31 34.68 14.35
N ALA A 395 -29.57 34.24 14.23
CA ALA A 395 -30.12 33.67 12.99
C ALA A 395 -30.00 34.58 11.74
N LYS A 396 -29.99 35.91 11.92
CA LYS A 396 -29.91 36.89 10.82
C LYS A 396 -28.51 37.46 10.58
N SER A 397 -27.51 37.03 11.36
CA SER A 397 -26.13 37.52 11.23
C SER A 397 -25.46 37.02 9.95
N THR A 398 -24.48 37.79 9.46
CA THR A 398 -23.63 37.35 8.34
C THR A 398 -22.79 36.15 8.76
N GLU A 399 -22.32 36.12 10.02
CA GLU A 399 -21.57 35.02 10.61
C GLU A 399 -22.34 33.70 10.56
N LYS A 400 -23.65 33.69 10.88
CA LYS A 400 -24.49 32.49 10.77
C LYS A 400 -24.52 31.94 9.34
N LYS A 401 -24.68 32.83 8.34
CA LYS A 401 -24.73 32.43 6.93
C LYS A 401 -23.42 31.81 6.47
N VAL A 402 -22.29 32.41 6.86
CA VAL A 402 -20.96 31.87 6.55
C VAL A 402 -20.74 30.55 7.28
N TYR A 403 -21.03 30.48 8.58
CA TYR A 403 -20.92 29.27 9.39
C TYR A 403 -21.70 28.09 8.78
N ASP A 404 -22.98 28.29 8.44
CA ASP A 404 -23.81 27.25 7.83
C ASP A 404 -23.33 26.82 6.45
N ALA A 405 -22.82 27.77 5.67
CA ALA A 405 -22.30 27.48 4.34
C ALA A 405 -21.00 26.66 4.41
N ILE A 406 -20.12 26.95 5.36
CA ILE A 406 -18.90 26.16 5.58
C ILE A 406 -19.24 24.74 6.05
N ILE A 407 -20.16 24.60 7.01
CA ILE A 407 -20.66 23.26 7.40
C ILE A 407 -21.19 22.51 6.19
N SER A 408 -22.07 23.15 5.41
CA SER A 408 -22.68 22.52 4.24
C SER A 408 -21.65 22.12 3.18
N ALA A 409 -20.62 22.94 2.97
CA ALA A 409 -19.55 22.65 2.01
C ALA A 409 -18.73 21.43 2.45
N TYR A 410 -18.25 21.41 3.69
CA TYR A 410 -17.48 20.27 4.21
C TYR A 410 -18.33 19.00 4.31
N THR A 411 -19.59 19.09 4.76
CA THR A 411 -20.49 17.92 4.73
C THR A 411 -20.66 17.40 3.31
N ALA A 412 -20.84 18.28 2.32
CA ALA A 412 -20.96 17.87 0.93
C ALA A 412 -19.66 17.20 0.45
N ASP A 413 -18.49 17.81 0.65
CA ASP A 413 -17.20 17.25 0.21
C ASP A 413 -16.92 15.89 0.86
N PHE A 414 -17.20 15.75 2.16
CA PHE A 414 -17.01 14.49 2.90
C PHE A 414 -18.09 13.43 2.63
N THR A 415 -19.17 13.75 1.93
CA THR A 415 -20.24 12.79 1.56
C THR A 415 -20.39 12.56 0.06
N ALA A 416 -19.83 13.42 -0.80
CA ALA A 416 -20.16 13.51 -2.22
C ALA A 416 -19.83 12.27 -3.05
N ASN A 417 -18.94 11.38 -2.60
CA ASN A 417 -18.53 10.24 -3.40
C ASN A 417 -18.74 8.95 -2.62
N VAL A 418 -19.84 8.22 -2.85
CA VAL A 418 -20.01 6.89 -2.23
C VAL A 418 -19.06 5.86 -2.87
N THR A 419 -18.67 6.07 -4.13
CA THR A 419 -17.63 5.29 -4.82
C THR A 419 -16.20 5.74 -4.51
N GLU A 420 -15.99 6.94 -3.93
CA GLU A 420 -14.69 7.44 -3.42
C GLU A 420 -14.75 7.74 -1.90
N SER A 421 -15.74 7.18 -1.17
CA SER A 421 -15.96 7.43 0.28
C SER A 421 -14.83 6.86 1.14
N THR A 422 -13.83 6.31 0.47
CA THR A 422 -12.64 5.62 0.92
C THR A 422 -11.51 6.59 1.23
N VAL A 423 -11.52 7.77 0.59
CA VAL A 423 -10.48 8.80 0.70
C VAL A 423 -10.74 9.72 1.90
N TYR A 424 -11.97 10.20 2.05
CA TYR A 424 -12.30 11.24 3.02
C TYR A 424 -12.77 10.73 4.38
N ASN A 425 -12.93 9.42 4.58
CA ASN A 425 -13.45 8.88 5.84
C ASN A 425 -12.59 9.28 7.04
N GLY A 426 -11.27 9.06 6.98
CA GLY A 426 -10.35 9.42 8.05
C GLY A 426 -10.23 10.92 8.20
N ILE A 427 -10.18 11.67 7.09
CA ILE A 427 -10.13 13.13 7.10
C ILE A 427 -11.35 13.72 7.81
N SER A 428 -12.55 13.28 7.41
CA SER A 428 -13.83 13.64 8.01
C SER A 428 -13.85 13.36 9.51
N ASP A 429 -13.33 12.21 9.92
CA ASP A 429 -13.34 11.79 11.31
C ASP A 429 -12.51 12.73 12.19
N ILE A 430 -11.30 13.07 11.72
CA ILE A 430 -10.41 14.01 12.42
C ILE A 430 -10.97 15.43 12.42
N TYR A 431 -11.58 15.87 11.32
CA TYR A 431 -12.30 17.16 11.28
C TYR A 431 -13.49 17.17 12.26
N GLY A 432 -14.24 16.07 12.36
CA GLY A 432 -15.27 15.87 13.36
C GLY A 432 -14.69 16.01 14.77
N GLY A 433 -13.52 15.42 15.01
CA GLY A 433 -12.82 15.50 16.28
C GLY A 433 -12.42 16.91 16.73
N TYR A 434 -11.94 17.76 15.83
CA TYR A 434 -11.57 19.15 16.14
C TYR A 434 -12.72 20.15 16.04
N THR A 435 -13.87 19.72 15.53
CA THR A 435 -15.04 20.59 15.37
C THR A 435 -16.24 20.12 16.17
N ASP A 436 -16.08 19.13 17.03
CA ASP A 436 -17.19 18.55 17.81
C ASP A 436 -18.36 18.21 16.86
N ASN A 437 -18.01 17.37 15.88
CA ASN A 437 -18.85 16.81 14.84
C ASN A 437 -19.60 17.80 13.94
N LYS A 438 -19.23 19.09 13.93
CA LYS A 438 -19.83 20.10 13.03
C LYS A 438 -19.40 19.87 11.59
N LEU A 439 -18.15 19.52 11.35
CA LEU A 439 -17.60 19.19 10.03
C LEU A 439 -17.37 17.69 9.96
N LYS A 440 -18.40 16.93 9.58
CA LYS A 440 -18.34 15.47 9.41
C LYS A 440 -19.10 15.01 8.17
N GLY A 441 -18.62 13.92 7.60
CA GLY A 441 -19.24 13.14 6.54
C GLY A 441 -19.99 11.92 7.08
N THR A 442 -19.96 10.83 6.32
CA THR A 442 -20.71 9.59 6.62
C THR A 442 -20.13 8.81 7.80
N TYR A 443 -18.80 8.79 7.94
CA TYR A 443 -18.10 8.10 9.02
C TYR A 443 -17.74 9.08 10.13
N GLY A 444 -17.85 8.62 11.38
CA GLY A 444 -17.34 9.34 12.54
C GLY A 444 -17.81 8.78 13.88
N HIS A 445 -17.33 9.38 14.96
CA HIS A 445 -17.65 8.99 16.33
C HIS A 445 -18.82 9.79 16.94
N PRO A 446 -19.48 9.28 18.00
CA PRO A 446 -20.48 10.03 18.74
C PRO A 446 -19.88 11.25 19.46
N ASP A 447 -20.68 12.28 19.72
CA ASP A 447 -20.21 13.57 20.24
C ASP A 447 -19.42 13.48 21.57
N TYR A 448 -19.71 12.47 22.41
CA TYR A 448 -19.01 12.25 23.68
C TYR A 448 -17.61 11.65 23.53
N TYR A 449 -17.23 11.21 22.32
CA TYR A 449 -15.93 10.57 22.07
C TYR A 449 -14.79 11.59 22.14
N TRP A 450 -15.01 12.77 21.56
CA TRP A 450 -13.97 13.78 21.34
C TRP A 450 -13.69 14.66 22.54
N ILE A 451 -14.62 14.71 23.50
CA ILE A 451 -14.69 15.74 24.54
C ILE A 451 -14.80 15.08 25.92
N ASP A 452 -13.98 15.55 26.87
CA ASP A 452 -14.03 15.12 28.25
C ASP A 452 -15.25 15.65 29.03
N SER A 453 -15.44 15.17 30.25
CA SER A 453 -16.51 15.65 31.14
C SER A 453 -16.46 17.15 31.47
N GLY A 454 -15.34 17.83 31.18
CA GLY A 454 -15.13 19.26 31.35
C GLY A 454 -15.40 20.08 30.09
N GLY A 455 -15.84 19.46 29.00
CA GLY A 455 -16.14 20.15 27.74
C GLY A 455 -14.90 20.49 26.91
N LYS A 456 -13.76 19.83 27.15
CA LYS A 456 -12.50 20.05 26.42
C LYS A 456 -12.13 18.83 25.57
N PHE A 457 -11.43 19.07 24.48
CA PHE A 457 -10.83 17.99 23.70
C PHE A 457 -9.84 17.19 24.55
N ASP A 458 -9.95 15.86 24.48
CA ASP A 458 -9.30 14.97 25.42
C ASP A 458 -8.06 14.25 24.85
N GLY A 459 -7.72 14.53 23.58
CA GLY A 459 -6.56 14.01 22.88
C GLY A 459 -6.87 12.87 21.90
N SER A 460 -8.08 12.29 21.94
CA SER A 460 -8.52 11.20 21.04
C SER A 460 -8.35 11.53 19.55
N GLN A 461 -8.39 12.80 19.17
CA GLN A 461 -8.14 13.27 17.81
C GLN A 461 -6.75 12.90 17.29
N GLY A 462 -5.73 12.91 18.15
CA GLY A 462 -4.37 12.54 17.79
C GLY A 462 -4.21 11.03 17.62
N GLU A 463 -4.86 10.25 18.49
CA GLU A 463 -4.89 8.79 18.45
C GLU A 463 -5.54 8.29 17.16
N GLU A 464 -6.72 8.84 16.82
CA GLU A 464 -7.44 8.54 15.59
C GLU A 464 -6.64 8.92 14.33
N LEU A 465 -6.02 10.10 14.34
CA LEU A 465 -5.25 10.55 13.18
C LEU A 465 -4.07 9.62 12.91
N PHE A 466 -3.38 9.18 13.98
CA PHE A 466 -2.31 8.19 13.86
C PHE A 466 -2.84 6.87 13.31
N ALA A 467 -3.93 6.34 13.86
CA ALA A 467 -4.52 5.08 13.42
C ALA A 467 -4.90 5.11 11.94
N HIS A 468 -5.57 6.19 11.47
CA HIS A 468 -5.89 6.38 10.06
C HIS A 468 -4.63 6.43 9.18
N ILE A 469 -3.65 7.25 9.51
CA ILE A 469 -2.41 7.38 8.72
C ILE A 469 -1.65 6.04 8.69
N PHE A 470 -1.45 5.42 9.85
CA PHE A 470 -0.75 4.16 9.98
C PHE A 470 -1.39 3.09 9.09
N ALA A 471 -2.72 2.96 9.16
CA ALA A 471 -3.46 2.04 8.30
C ALA A 471 -3.18 2.29 6.82
N ARG A 472 -3.19 3.54 6.36
CA ARG A 472 -2.95 3.87 4.94
C ARG A 472 -1.56 3.47 4.46
N TYR A 473 -0.53 3.70 5.28
CA TYR A 473 0.84 3.29 4.95
C TYR A 473 1.03 1.76 5.02
N MET A 474 0.33 1.07 5.92
CA MET A 474 0.36 -0.39 5.98
C MET A 474 -0.34 -1.04 4.77
N THR A 475 -1.41 -0.43 4.27
CA THR A 475 -2.17 -0.93 3.12
C THR A 475 -1.69 -0.36 1.77
N SER A 476 -0.60 0.42 1.75
CA SER A 476 -0.06 1.09 0.54
C SER A 476 -1.11 1.88 -0.25
N ASN A 477 -1.99 2.61 0.45
CA ASN A 477 -3.05 3.39 -0.17
C ASN A 477 -2.56 4.80 -0.52
N ASP A 478 -1.60 4.88 -1.45
CA ASP A 478 -0.86 6.10 -1.80
C ASP A 478 -1.79 7.27 -2.20
N GLU A 479 -2.88 7.01 -2.91
CA GLU A 479 -3.87 8.02 -3.30
C GLU A 479 -4.50 8.72 -2.08
N VAL A 480 -4.93 7.94 -1.08
CA VAL A 480 -5.50 8.50 0.15
C VAL A 480 -4.43 9.22 0.96
N ILE A 481 -3.20 8.72 0.98
CA ILE A 481 -2.08 9.38 1.65
C ILE A 481 -1.84 10.77 1.06
N GLU A 482 -1.86 10.91 -0.26
CA GLU A 482 -1.66 12.21 -0.91
C GLU A 482 -2.79 13.20 -0.56
N VAL A 483 -4.05 12.75 -0.54
CA VAL A 483 -5.15 13.63 -0.09
C VAL A 483 -5.02 13.98 1.39
N MET A 484 -4.63 13.03 2.26
CA MET A 484 -4.37 13.33 3.67
C MET A 484 -3.23 14.34 3.84
N LYS A 485 -2.21 14.37 2.96
CA LYS A 485 -1.13 15.38 2.96
C LYS A 485 -1.62 16.77 2.58
N GLU A 486 -2.67 16.89 1.78
CA GLU A 486 -3.29 18.18 1.48
C GLU A 486 -4.03 18.75 2.70
N TYR A 487 -4.70 17.88 3.47
CA TYR A 487 -5.46 18.28 4.65
C TYR A 487 -4.63 18.42 5.93
N PHE A 488 -3.55 17.63 6.06
CA PHE A 488 -2.70 17.59 7.25
C PHE A 488 -1.20 17.71 6.92
N PRO A 489 -0.78 18.74 6.16
CA PRO A 489 0.58 18.84 5.62
C PRO A 489 1.66 18.93 6.71
N SER A 490 1.44 19.78 7.72
CA SER A 490 2.42 19.95 8.80
C SER A 490 2.47 18.70 9.68
N THR A 491 1.30 18.14 9.95
CA THR A 491 1.15 16.97 10.81
C THR A 491 1.80 15.73 10.23
N ILE A 492 1.52 15.40 8.97
CA ILE A 492 2.12 14.24 8.30
C ILE A 492 3.63 14.41 8.19
N SER A 493 4.12 15.61 7.85
CA SER A 493 5.56 15.88 7.83
C SER A 493 6.21 15.62 9.19
N ASN A 494 5.56 16.01 10.28
CA ASN A 494 6.06 15.78 11.62
C ASN A 494 6.02 14.29 11.99
N MET A 495 4.92 13.59 11.69
CA MET A 495 4.80 12.14 11.88
C MET A 495 5.88 11.37 11.13
N GLU A 496 6.13 11.68 9.86
CA GLU A 496 7.18 11.02 9.07
C GLU A 496 8.56 11.22 9.68
N LYS A 497 8.88 12.42 10.19
CA LYS A 497 10.15 12.67 10.91
C LYS A 497 10.26 11.78 12.16
N PHE A 498 9.21 11.71 12.97
CA PHE A 498 9.19 10.87 14.16
C PHE A 498 9.36 9.40 13.83
N MET A 499 8.59 8.91 12.87
CA MET A 499 8.62 7.52 12.46
C MET A 499 10.00 7.14 11.88
N ASN A 500 10.61 8.02 11.08
CA ASN A 500 11.96 7.78 10.55
C ASN A 500 13.04 7.77 11.64
N ALA A 501 12.91 8.59 12.69
CA ALA A 501 13.83 8.59 13.83
C ALA A 501 13.81 7.25 14.60
N GLN A 502 12.72 6.48 14.53
CA GLN A 502 12.64 5.15 15.15
C GLN A 502 13.53 4.11 14.47
N LYS A 503 13.79 4.25 13.16
CA LYS A 503 14.64 3.32 12.39
C LYS A 503 16.14 3.52 12.66
N GLY A 504 16.53 4.72 13.09
CA GLY A 504 17.94 5.09 13.32
C GLY A 504 18.51 4.72 14.69
N ASN A 505 17.70 4.11 15.56
CA ASN A 505 18.08 3.62 16.90
C ASN A 505 17.99 2.09 16.94
#